data_AF-A0A7L4YBJ8-F1
#
_entry.id   AF-A0A7L4YBJ8-F1
#
_cell.length_a   1.000
_cell.length_b   1.000
_cell.length_c   1.000
_cell.angle_alpha   90.00
_cell.angle_beta   90.00
_cell.angle_gamma   90.00
#
_symmetry.space_group_name_H-M   'P 1'
#
loop_
_entity.id
_entity.type
_entity.pdbx_description
1 polymer ?
#
loop_
_entity_poly.entity_id
_entity_poly.type
_entity_poly.pdbx_seq_one_letter_code
_entity_poly.pdbx_strand_id
1 'polypeptide(L)'
;MTAPTLVDHTSAYAWNPTPALVVAVHGLAGPQGSKTAVGYGRSRKTGRNIPLMRESSAKVKPWREKVQAAIEQAIARGEARPITGPVYAHITFTLPKPVNAPKRRRTYPAVTPDVDKLERSTYDAITKAKAWEDDGRVIENHNRKVYPANTPTPSPYPAP
;
A
#
# COMPACT_ATOMS: atom_id res chain seq x y z
N MET A 1 36.73 -20.27 -17.14
CA MET A 1 35.71 -20.03 -16.10
C MET A 1 35.43 -18.54 -16.08
N THR A 2 34.35 -18.11 -16.74
CA THR A 2 33.97 -16.69 -16.83
C THR A 2 33.18 -16.33 -15.57
N ALA A 3 33.61 -15.32 -14.82
CA ALA A 3 32.88 -14.84 -13.65
C ALA A 3 31.45 -14.43 -14.05
N PRO A 4 30.43 -14.72 -13.24
CA PRO A 4 29.08 -14.27 -13.53
C PRO A 4 29.06 -12.73 -13.53
N THR A 5 28.63 -12.14 -14.64
CA THR A 5 28.40 -10.71 -14.76
C THR A 5 27.39 -10.31 -13.68
N LEU A 6 27.82 -9.51 -12.71
CA LEU A 6 26.91 -8.88 -11.76
C LEU A 6 25.96 -8.00 -12.57
N VAL A 7 24.68 -8.38 -12.59
CA VAL A 7 23.65 -7.55 -13.18
C VAL A 7 23.61 -6.26 -12.37
N ASP A 8 23.87 -5.15 -13.04
CA ASP A 8 23.80 -3.84 -12.41
C ASP A 8 22.34 -3.53 -12.05
N HIS A 9 21.98 -3.79 -10.79
CA HIS A 9 20.67 -3.47 -10.23
C HIS A 9 20.46 -1.96 -9.99
N THR A 10 21.41 -1.10 -10.37
CA THR A 10 21.29 0.35 -10.16
C THR A 10 20.59 1.09 -11.31
N SER A 11 20.39 0.45 -12.47
CA SER A 11 19.53 1.01 -13.52
C SER A 11 18.05 0.74 -13.22
N ALA A 12 17.23 1.79 -13.15
CA ALA A 12 15.78 1.65 -13.05
C ALA A 12 15.26 0.79 -14.20
N TYR A 13 14.35 -0.15 -13.92
CA TYR A 13 13.70 -0.91 -14.98
C TYR A 13 13.02 0.05 -15.96
N ALA A 14 12.99 -0.30 -17.24
CA ALA A 14 12.34 0.50 -18.28
C ALA A 14 10.81 0.40 -18.18
N TRP A 15 10.24 0.99 -17.12
CA TRP A 15 8.80 1.02 -16.87
C TRP A 15 8.07 1.83 -17.94
N ASN A 16 6.87 1.39 -18.31
CA ASN A 16 5.99 2.18 -19.16
C ASN A 16 5.60 3.47 -18.41
N PRO A 17 5.85 4.67 -18.97
CA PRO A 17 5.47 5.92 -18.32
C PRO A 17 3.95 6.11 -18.22
N THR A 18 3.15 5.36 -18.98
CA THR A 18 1.70 5.38 -18.82
C THR A 18 1.28 4.33 -17.80
N PRO A 19 0.81 4.72 -16.59
CA PRO A 19 0.35 3.75 -15.59
C PRO A 19 -0.91 3.03 -16.05
N ALA A 20 -0.95 1.70 -15.85
CA ALA A 20 -2.10 0.86 -16.18
C ALA A 20 -3.29 1.01 -15.21
N LEU A 21 -3.04 1.57 -14.02
CA LEU A 21 -4.03 1.83 -12.98
C LEU A 21 -3.66 3.13 -12.26
N VAL A 22 -4.58 4.10 -12.26
CA VAL A 22 -4.47 5.33 -11.45
C VAL A 22 -5.79 5.54 -10.74
N VAL A 23 -5.75 5.58 -9.40
CA VAL A 23 -6.94 5.81 -8.58
C VAL A 23 -6.63 6.77 -7.44
N ALA A 24 -7.58 7.66 -7.16
CA ALA A 24 -7.58 8.49 -5.96
C ALA A 24 -8.61 7.93 -4.97
N VAL A 25 -8.17 7.62 -3.75
CA VAL A 25 -9.03 7.01 -2.73
C VAL A 25 -9.22 7.97 -1.57
N HIS A 26 -10.46 8.41 -1.35
CA HIS A 26 -10.79 9.33 -0.26
C HIS A 26 -11.15 8.59 1.03
N GLY A 27 -10.29 8.68 2.03
CA GLY A 27 -10.51 8.08 3.35
C GLY A 27 -9.27 8.11 4.22
N LEU A 28 -9.40 7.59 5.45
CA LEU A 28 -8.27 7.40 6.34
C LEU A 28 -7.64 6.03 6.06
N ALA A 29 -6.39 6.05 5.61
CA ALA A 29 -5.63 4.82 5.42
C ALA A 29 -5.48 4.06 6.75
N GLY A 30 -5.81 2.77 6.74
CA GLY A 30 -5.81 1.93 7.92
C GLY A 30 -4.56 1.07 8.00
N PRO A 31 -3.64 1.27 8.97
CA PRO A 31 -2.44 0.46 9.07
C PRO A 31 -2.77 -0.99 9.41
N GLN A 32 -2.12 -1.93 8.72
CA GLN A 32 -2.22 -3.35 8.99
C GLN A 32 -0.90 -3.94 9.47
N GLY A 33 -0.96 -4.82 10.46
CA GLY A 33 0.17 -5.62 10.93
C GLY A 33 0.26 -5.74 12.44
N SER A 34 -0.50 -4.92 13.17
CA SER A 34 -0.64 -5.06 14.62
C SER A 34 -1.83 -5.96 14.90
N LYS A 35 -1.62 -7.03 15.68
CA LYS A 35 -2.68 -7.94 16.09
C LYS A 35 -2.89 -7.85 17.59
N THR A 36 -4.15 -7.87 18.01
CA THR A 36 -4.56 -7.90 19.42
C THR A 36 -5.16 -9.26 19.72
N ALA A 37 -4.76 -9.86 20.84
CA ALA A 37 -5.37 -11.08 21.33
C ALA A 37 -6.78 -10.77 21.84
N VAL A 38 -7.79 -11.50 21.35
CA VAL A 38 -9.21 -11.32 21.71
C VAL A 38 -9.76 -12.49 22.54
N GLY A 39 -8.89 -13.43 22.93
CA GLY A 39 -9.24 -14.61 23.72
C GLY A 39 -8.37 -15.80 23.37
N TYR A 40 -8.78 -16.98 23.83
CA TYR A 40 -8.12 -18.25 23.54
C TYR A 40 -9.08 -19.20 22.84
N GLY A 41 -8.58 -19.90 21.83
CA GLY A 41 -9.26 -21.01 21.18
C GLY A 41 -8.43 -22.28 21.28
N ARG A 42 -8.92 -23.37 20.70
CA ARG A 42 -8.22 -24.66 20.65
C ARG A 42 -7.62 -24.88 19.26
N SER A 43 -6.33 -25.21 19.19
CA SER A 43 -5.66 -25.61 17.96
C SER A 43 -6.30 -26.90 17.42
N ARG A 44 -6.79 -26.87 16.18
CA ARG A 44 -7.32 -28.08 15.52
C ARG A 44 -6.25 -29.15 15.27
N LYS A 45 -4.97 -28.75 15.16
CA LYS A 45 -3.85 -29.66 14.88
C LYS A 45 -3.25 -30.29 16.14
N THR A 46 -3.15 -29.52 17.22
CA THR A 46 -2.39 -29.92 18.42
C THR A 46 -3.23 -29.99 19.68
N GLY A 47 -4.50 -29.57 19.63
CA GLY A 47 -5.38 -29.49 20.80
C GLY A 47 -4.96 -28.45 21.84
N ARG A 48 -3.85 -27.72 21.69
CA ARG A 48 -3.40 -26.74 22.68
C ARG A 48 -4.24 -25.46 22.64
N ASN A 49 -4.30 -24.75 23.76
CA ASN A 49 -4.85 -23.40 23.79
C ASN A 49 -3.96 -22.49 22.95
N ILE A 50 -4.56 -21.80 21.98
CA ILE A 50 -3.89 -20.82 21.12
C ILE A 50 -4.62 -19.48 21.24
N PRO A 51 -3.89 -18.36 21.26
CA PRO A 51 -4.54 -17.07 21.36
C PRO A 51 -5.20 -16.70 20.03
N LEU A 52 -6.45 -16.27 20.07
CA LEU A 52 -7.19 -15.79 18.89
C LEU A 52 -6.78 -14.34 18.63
N MET A 53 -6.33 -14.08 17.41
CA MET A 53 -5.79 -12.78 17.02
C MET A 53 -6.75 -12.05 16.08
N ARG A 54 -6.99 -10.77 16.34
CA ARG A 54 -7.69 -9.86 15.44
C ARG A 54 -6.76 -8.72 15.04
N GLU A 55 -6.94 -8.17 13.83
CA GLU A 55 -6.29 -6.91 13.45
C GLU A 55 -6.63 -5.81 14.46
N SER A 56 -5.61 -5.14 15.00
CA SER A 56 -5.78 -4.12 16.04
C SER A 56 -6.46 -2.86 15.52
N SER A 57 -6.26 -2.54 14.24
CA SER A 57 -6.77 -1.31 13.64
C SER A 57 -8.17 -1.52 13.06
N ALA A 58 -9.17 -0.88 13.66
CA ALA A 58 -10.54 -0.84 13.14
C ALA A 58 -10.64 -0.11 11.78
N LYS A 59 -9.59 0.62 11.37
CA LYS A 59 -9.54 1.40 10.12
C LYS A 59 -9.21 0.55 8.89
N VAL A 60 -8.65 -0.66 9.07
CA VAL A 60 -8.20 -1.50 7.95
C VAL A 60 -9.36 -1.91 7.05
N LYS A 61 -10.45 -2.43 7.62
CA LYS A 61 -11.59 -2.90 6.82
C LYS A 61 -12.23 -1.78 5.98
N PRO A 62 -12.62 -0.62 6.56
CA PRO A 62 -13.18 0.48 5.77
C PRO A 62 -12.21 1.04 4.72
N TRP A 63 -10.91 1.08 5.02
CA TRP A 63 -9.89 1.51 4.05
C TRP A 63 -9.84 0.57 2.85
N ARG A 64 -9.76 -0.74 3.08
CA ARG A 64 -9.72 -1.73 2.01
C ARG A 64 -10.95 -1.69 1.12
N GLU A 65 -12.14 -1.57 1.72
CA GLU A 65 -13.40 -1.47 0.97
C GLU A 65 -13.40 -0.26 0.04
N LYS A 66 -12.86 0.88 0.49
CA LYS A 66 -12.74 2.09 -0.33
C LYS A 66 -11.74 1.94 -1.47
N VAL A 67 -10.57 1.36 -1.20
CA VAL A 67 -9.56 1.11 -2.25
C VAL A 67 -10.11 0.14 -3.28
N GLN A 68 -10.70 -0.97 -2.83
CA GLN A 68 -11.33 -1.96 -3.70
C GLN A 68 -12.38 -1.31 -4.59
N ALA A 69 -13.32 -0.55 -4.01
CA ALA A 69 -14.39 0.10 -4.77
C ALA A 69 -13.84 1.10 -5.80
N ALA A 70 -12.81 1.88 -5.45
CA ALA A 70 -12.21 2.84 -6.39
C ALA A 70 -11.56 2.15 -7.60
N ILE A 71 -10.88 1.02 -7.36
CA ILE A 71 -10.27 0.21 -8.42
C ILE A 71 -11.33 -0.44 -9.29
N GLU A 72 -12.33 -1.08 -8.69
CA GLU A 72 -13.44 -1.71 -9.41
C GLU A 72 -14.18 -0.69 -10.29
N GLN A 73 -14.39 0.53 -9.80
CA GLN A 73 -14.98 1.63 -10.58
C GLN A 73 -14.09 2.06 -11.75
N ALA A 74 -12.79 2.20 -11.56
CA ALA A 74 -11.86 2.55 -12.64
C ALA A 74 -11.83 1.47 -13.74
N ILE A 75 -11.84 0.19 -13.34
CA ILE A 75 -11.93 -0.94 -14.28
C ILE A 75 -13.27 -0.92 -15.03
N ALA A 76 -14.38 -0.71 -14.32
CA ALA A 76 -15.71 -0.66 -14.92
C ALA A 76 -15.87 0.49 -15.93
N ARG A 77 -15.14 1.60 -15.74
CA ARG A 77 -15.11 2.74 -16.68
C ARG A 77 -14.13 2.54 -17.84
N GLY A 78 -13.34 1.46 -17.84
CA GLY A 78 -12.28 1.22 -18.83
C GLY A 78 -11.04 2.12 -18.64
N GLU A 79 -10.94 2.82 -17.50
CA GLU A 79 -9.82 3.69 -17.14
C GLU A 79 -8.63 2.89 -16.58
N ALA A 80 -8.85 1.64 -16.19
CA ALA A 80 -7.83 0.74 -15.69
C ALA A 80 -8.00 -0.68 -16.24
N ARG A 81 -6.90 -1.44 -16.27
CA ARG A 81 -6.90 -2.85 -16.66
C ARG A 81 -6.12 -3.68 -15.63
N PRO A 82 -6.52 -4.94 -15.38
CA PRO A 82 -5.71 -5.83 -14.56
C PRO A 82 -4.28 -5.93 -15.09
N ILE A 83 -3.31 -5.78 -14.18
CA ILE A 83 -1.88 -5.77 -14.49
C ILE A 83 -1.35 -7.21 -14.43
N THR A 84 -0.62 -7.60 -15.46
CA THR A 84 0.06 -8.91 -15.57
C THR A 84 1.56 -8.70 -15.66
N GLY A 85 2.35 -9.58 -15.03
CA GLY A 85 3.81 -9.46 -15.00
C GLY A 85 4.35 -8.54 -13.89
N PRO A 86 5.62 -8.09 -13.99
CA PRO A 86 6.25 -7.25 -12.96
C PRO A 86 5.52 -5.93 -12.76
N VAL A 87 5.37 -5.50 -11.51
CA VAL A 87 4.64 -4.29 -11.12
C VAL A 87 5.58 -3.28 -10.47
N TYR A 88 5.45 -2.03 -10.92
CA TYR A 88 5.91 -0.84 -10.21
C TYR A 88 4.74 -0.17 -9.50
N ALA A 89 4.87 0.07 -8.19
CA ALA A 89 3.83 0.72 -7.40
C ALA A 89 4.26 2.10 -6.90
N HIS A 90 3.50 3.15 -7.20
CA HIS A 90 3.74 4.49 -6.67
C HIS A 90 2.54 4.95 -5.83
N ILE A 91 2.68 4.95 -4.50
CA ILE A 91 1.58 5.26 -3.58
C ILE A 91 1.92 6.46 -2.69
N THR A 92 1.05 7.46 -2.70
CA THR A 92 1.14 8.63 -1.81
C THR A 92 0.00 8.58 -0.78
N PHE A 93 0.35 8.38 0.49
CA PHE A 93 -0.59 8.43 1.59
C PHE A 93 -0.69 9.86 2.16
N THR A 94 -1.84 10.50 1.97
CA THR A 94 -2.12 11.81 2.56
C THR A 94 -2.71 11.63 3.96
N LEU A 95 -1.97 12.03 4.99
CA LEU A 95 -2.39 11.94 6.39
C LEU A 95 -2.97 13.26 6.88
N PRO A 96 -3.96 13.24 7.80
CA PRO A 96 -4.43 14.47 8.43
C PRO A 96 -3.29 15.13 9.22
N LYS A 97 -3.11 16.44 9.03
CA LYS A 97 -2.14 17.20 9.81
C LYS A 97 -2.65 17.31 11.26
N PRO A 98 -1.85 16.94 12.28
CA PRO A 98 -2.26 17.08 13.67
C PRO A 98 -2.62 18.53 14.00
N VAL A 99 -3.67 18.73 14.80
CA VAL A 99 -4.16 20.07 15.17
C VAL A 99 -3.07 20.89 15.87
N ASN A 100 -2.26 20.23 16.70
CA ASN A 100 -1.17 20.84 17.45
C ASN A 100 0.16 20.89 16.68
N ALA A 101 0.16 20.53 15.40
CA ALA A 101 1.36 20.62 14.59
C ALA A 101 1.77 22.10 14.43
N PRO A 102 3.06 22.44 14.57
CA PRO A 102 3.54 23.80 14.40
C PRO A 102 3.05 24.44 13.10
N LYS A 103 2.48 25.65 13.21
CA LYS A 103 1.92 26.39 12.05
C LYS A 103 2.98 27.17 11.26
N ARG A 104 4.07 27.59 11.93
CA ARG A 104 5.09 28.51 11.38
C ARG A 104 6.34 27.83 10.82
N ARG A 105 6.46 26.51 10.92
CA ARG A 105 7.59 25.74 10.38
C ARG A 105 7.10 24.55 9.57
N ARG A 106 7.92 24.07 8.64
CA ARG A 106 7.63 22.86 7.87
C ARG A 106 7.45 21.67 8.82
N THR A 107 6.39 20.91 8.61
CA THR A 107 6.05 19.71 9.40
C THR A 107 5.99 18.51 8.48
N TYR A 108 6.54 17.39 8.93
CA TYR A 108 6.57 16.13 8.19
C TYR A 108 5.67 15.09 8.87
N PRO A 109 4.98 14.21 8.13
CA PRO A 109 4.17 13.12 8.67
C PRO A 109 5.03 11.95 9.21
N ALA A 110 6.04 12.28 10.02
CA ALA A 110 6.93 11.35 10.71
C ALA A 110 6.29 10.81 12.00
N VAL A 111 5.03 10.37 11.89
CA VAL A 111 4.22 9.82 12.98
C VAL A 111 3.50 8.57 12.51
N THR A 112 2.98 7.77 13.44
CA THR A 112 2.06 6.67 13.17
C THR A 112 0.90 7.14 12.29
N PRO A 113 0.45 6.35 11.30
CA PRO A 113 0.88 4.99 10.95
C PRO A 113 2.20 4.89 10.16
N ASP A 114 2.88 3.74 10.29
CA ASP A 114 4.06 3.38 9.49
C ASP A 114 3.67 3.16 8.03
N VAL A 115 4.54 3.56 7.09
CA VAL A 115 4.22 3.55 5.65
C VAL A 115 4.02 2.13 5.11
N ASP A 116 4.82 1.17 5.56
CA ASP A 116 4.75 -0.24 5.19
C ASP A 116 3.44 -0.90 5.67
N LYS A 117 2.91 -0.46 6.83
CA LYS A 117 1.61 -0.95 7.34
C LYS A 117 0.45 -0.41 6.51
N LEU A 118 0.56 0.82 6.01
CA LEU A 118 -0.42 1.39 5.08
C LEU A 118 -0.35 0.68 3.73
N GLU A 119 0.86 0.46 3.22
CA GLU A 119 1.13 -0.30 2.00
C GLU A 119 0.50 -1.68 2.06
N ARG A 120 0.79 -2.46 3.10
CA ARG A 120 0.25 -3.82 3.29
C ARG A 120 -1.28 -3.85 3.23
N SER A 121 -1.94 -2.91 3.91
CA SER A 121 -3.41 -2.81 3.85
C SER A 121 -3.95 -2.46 2.48
N THR A 122 -3.17 -1.71 1.69
CA THR A 122 -3.55 -1.26 0.35
C THR A 122 -3.32 -2.37 -0.66
N TYR A 123 -2.22 -3.12 -0.56
CA TYR A 123 -1.93 -4.29 -1.41
C TYR A 123 -2.99 -5.37 -1.22
N ASP A 124 -3.36 -5.70 0.02
CA ASP A 124 -4.47 -6.62 0.30
C ASP A 124 -5.79 -6.18 -0.37
N ALA A 125 -6.02 -4.86 -0.49
CA ALA A 125 -7.20 -4.32 -1.18
C ALA A 125 -7.10 -4.43 -2.70
N ILE A 126 -5.94 -4.15 -3.27
CA ILE A 126 -5.67 -4.26 -4.72
C ILE A 126 -5.81 -5.71 -5.17
N THR A 127 -5.23 -6.66 -4.41
CA THR A 127 -5.39 -8.11 -4.65
C THR A 127 -6.86 -8.52 -4.58
N LYS A 128 -7.61 -8.02 -3.59
CA LYS A 128 -9.05 -8.31 -3.47
C LYS A 128 -9.87 -7.76 -4.63
N ALA A 129 -9.49 -6.60 -5.18
CA ALA A 129 -10.08 -6.01 -6.38
C ALA A 129 -9.66 -6.72 -7.68
N LYS A 130 -8.73 -7.68 -7.61
CA LYS A 130 -8.14 -8.38 -8.77
C LYS A 130 -7.52 -7.42 -9.79
N ALA A 131 -6.93 -6.32 -9.32
CA ALA A 131 -6.26 -5.34 -10.18
C ALA A 131 -4.88 -5.79 -10.66
N TRP A 132 -4.30 -6.82 -10.03
CA TRP A 132 -3.09 -7.51 -10.46
C TRP A 132 -3.24 -9.01 -10.17
N GLU A 133 -2.30 -9.82 -10.66
CA GLU A 133 -2.27 -11.26 -10.37
C GLU A 133 -2.03 -11.55 -8.88
N ASP A 134 -1.01 -10.92 -8.30
CA ASP A 134 -0.55 -11.16 -6.93
C ASP A 134 0.28 -9.96 -6.46
N ASP A 135 0.29 -9.69 -5.15
CA ASP A 135 1.12 -8.62 -4.58
C ASP A 135 2.62 -8.95 -4.66
N GLY A 136 2.99 -10.23 -4.73
CA GLY A 136 4.35 -10.70 -4.99
C GLY A 136 4.90 -10.33 -6.37
N ARG A 137 4.09 -9.76 -7.28
CA ARG A 137 4.55 -9.20 -8.55
C ARG A 137 5.14 -7.80 -8.43
N VAL A 138 4.94 -7.12 -7.30
CA VAL A 138 5.53 -5.80 -7.06
C VAL A 138 7.02 -5.96 -6.81
N ILE A 139 7.85 -5.59 -7.80
CA ILE A 139 9.31 -5.69 -7.73
C ILE A 139 9.98 -4.35 -7.43
N GLU A 140 9.24 -3.25 -7.58
CA GLU A 140 9.71 -1.91 -7.26
C GLU A 140 8.52 -1.09 -6.74
N ASN A 141 8.75 -0.32 -5.67
CA ASN A 141 7.73 0.56 -5.11
C ASN A 141 8.33 1.90 -4.68
N HIS A 142 7.51 2.94 -4.72
CA HIS A 142 7.82 4.25 -4.16
C HIS A 142 6.63 4.72 -3.33
N ASN A 143 6.76 4.55 -2.02
CA ASN A 143 5.69 4.83 -1.07
C ASN A 143 6.08 5.98 -0.15
N ARG A 144 5.19 6.96 0.04
CA ARG A 144 5.44 8.11 0.91
C ARG A 144 4.23 8.56 1.69
N LYS A 145 4.48 9.22 2.82
CA LYS A 145 3.46 9.94 3.61
C LYS A 145 3.61 11.43 3.38
N VAL A 146 2.48 12.12 3.20
CA VAL A 146 2.43 13.58 3.04
C VAL A 146 1.30 14.17 3.89
N TYR A 147 1.42 15.45 4.23
CA TYR A 147 0.26 16.24 4.69
C TYR A 147 -0.42 16.90 3.49
N PRO A 148 -1.70 17.30 3.57
CA PRO A 148 -2.48 17.70 2.39
C PRO A 148 -1.86 18.85 1.57
N ALA A 149 -1.24 19.83 2.24
CA ALA A 149 -0.56 20.94 1.56
C ALA A 149 0.69 20.54 0.76
N ASN A 150 1.18 19.31 0.96
CA ASN A 150 2.37 18.76 0.31
C ASN A 150 2.02 17.53 -0.54
N THR A 151 0.74 17.29 -0.86
CA THR A 151 0.35 16.17 -1.72
C THR A 151 0.82 16.45 -3.14
N PRO A 152 1.83 15.71 -3.65
CA PRO A 152 2.40 16.02 -4.95
C PRO A 152 1.51 15.41 -6.03
N THR A 153 1.63 15.94 -7.24
CA THR A 153 1.04 15.28 -8.41
C THR A 153 1.70 13.90 -8.56
N PRO A 154 0.93 12.82 -8.81
CA PRO A 154 1.50 11.51 -9.10
C PRO A 154 2.52 11.63 -10.24
N SER A 155 3.75 11.12 -10.03
CA SER A 155 4.76 11.04 -11.10
C SER A 155 4.62 9.69 -11.79
N PRO A 156 4.53 9.66 -13.12
CA PRO A 156 4.57 8.41 -13.89
C PRO A 156 5.93 7.70 -13.82
N TYR A 157 6.99 8.45 -13.49
CA TYR A 157 8.34 7.91 -13.40
C TYR A 157 8.71 7.55 -11.96
N PRO A 158 9.50 6.47 -11.77
CA PRO A 158 10.14 6.21 -10.50
C PRO A 158 10.99 7.40 -10.07
N ALA A 159 11.05 7.63 -8.75
CA ALA A 159 11.97 8.63 -8.22
C ALA A 159 13.41 8.20 -8.56
N PRO A 160 14.28 9.14 -8.95
CA PRO A 160 15.69 8.84 -9.26
C PRO A 160 16.44 8.33 -8.03
#